data_AF-A0A3Q8X298-F1
#
_entry.id   AF-A0A3Q8X298-F1
#
_cell.length_a   1.000
_cell.length_b   1.000
_cell.length_c   1.000
_cell.angle_alpha   90.00
_cell.angle_beta   90.00
_cell.angle_gamma   90.00
#
_symmetry.space_group_name_H-M   'P 1'
#
loop_
_entity.id
_entity.type
_entity.pdbx_description
1 polymer ?
#
loop_
_entity_poly.entity_id
_entity_poly.type
_entity_poly.pdbx_seq_one_letter_code
_entity_poly.pdbx_strand_id
1 'polypeptide(L)'
;MKKTKLAGDNISLKTRKTEEPLVMAWLNAQTNLMDSFRYLVENEILQHGVRNLQMFIPVERAGVQSSPAPSHAAIAMEEAKTSTSEAARAVQAVVAAQAEMAVAADAGVVHGEELAAAHEAPMIDEVDDEDIEAWS
;
A
#
# COMPACT_ATOMS: atom_id res chain seq x y z
N MET A 1 -39.23 9.09 -0.10
CA MET A 1 -37.89 8.57 0.30
C MET A 1 -37.01 8.55 -0.93
N LYS A 2 -35.75 9.00 -0.85
CA LYS A 2 -34.81 8.88 -2.00
C LYS A 2 -34.58 7.39 -2.26
N LYS A 3 -34.67 6.94 -3.51
CA LYS A 3 -34.40 5.54 -3.86
C LYS A 3 -32.99 5.17 -3.42
N THR A 4 -32.83 4.06 -2.71
CA THR A 4 -31.52 3.49 -2.38
C THR A 4 -30.81 3.12 -3.67
N LYS A 5 -29.56 3.55 -3.81
CA LYS A 5 -28.72 3.23 -4.97
C LYS A 5 -28.03 1.89 -4.74
N LEU A 6 -27.99 1.06 -5.77
CA LEU A 6 -27.29 -0.22 -5.79
C LEU A 6 -25.95 -0.08 -6.51
N ALA A 7 -25.06 -1.06 -6.32
CA ALA A 7 -23.82 -1.13 -7.08
C ALA A 7 -24.13 -1.20 -8.59
N GLY A 8 -23.41 -0.43 -9.39
CA GLY A 8 -23.65 -0.28 -10.83
C GLY A 8 -24.72 0.77 -11.20
N ASP A 9 -25.46 1.32 -10.23
CA ASP A 9 -26.38 2.42 -10.52
C ASP A 9 -25.63 3.70 -10.91
N ASN A 10 -26.19 4.40 -11.89
CA ASN A 10 -25.65 5.69 -12.32
C ASN A 10 -25.84 6.78 -11.25
N ILE A 11 -24.78 7.56 -11.05
CA ILE A 11 -24.75 8.79 -10.26
C ILE A 11 -24.32 9.92 -11.20
N SER A 12 -25.17 10.93 -11.35
CA SER A 12 -24.87 12.11 -12.18
C SER A 12 -24.28 13.22 -11.33
N LEU A 13 -23.08 13.67 -11.67
CA LEU A 13 -22.45 14.85 -11.08
C LEU A 13 -22.48 16.00 -12.09
N LYS A 14 -22.92 17.18 -11.64
CA LYS A 14 -22.89 18.42 -12.44
C LYS A 14 -22.30 19.53 -11.59
N THR A 15 -21.26 20.17 -12.08
CA THR A 15 -20.63 21.33 -11.44
C THR A 15 -21.50 22.57 -11.56
N ARG A 16 -21.31 23.52 -10.65
CA ARG A 16 -22.00 24.82 -10.70
C ARG A 16 -21.23 25.78 -11.62
N LYS A 17 -21.91 26.81 -12.15
CA LYS A 17 -21.24 27.87 -12.93
C LYS A 17 -20.31 28.72 -12.07
N THR A 18 -20.58 28.78 -10.78
CA THR A 18 -19.82 29.52 -9.77
C THR A 18 -18.98 28.56 -8.92
N GLU A 19 -18.55 27.44 -9.47
CA GLU A 19 -17.67 26.50 -8.78
C GLU A 19 -16.33 27.19 -8.49
N GLU A 20 -15.70 26.81 -7.39
CA GLU A 20 -14.44 27.42 -6.97
C GLU A 20 -13.30 27.01 -7.96
N PRO A 21 -12.43 27.95 -8.37
CA PRO A 21 -11.41 27.68 -9.39
C PRO A 21 -10.44 26.53 -9.04
N LEU A 22 -10.01 26.38 -7.80
CA LEU A 22 -9.15 25.26 -7.39
C LEU A 22 -9.89 23.93 -7.40
N VAL A 23 -11.18 23.89 -7.04
CA VAL A 23 -12.02 22.70 -7.19
C VAL A 23 -12.07 22.29 -8.67
N MET A 24 -12.26 23.25 -9.58
CA MET A 24 -12.23 22.98 -11.02
C MET A 24 -10.85 22.52 -11.50
N ALA A 25 -9.78 23.12 -11.00
CA ALA A 25 -8.41 22.71 -11.33
C ALA A 25 -8.12 21.28 -10.84
N TRP A 26 -8.53 20.95 -9.61
CA TRP A 26 -8.40 19.61 -9.05
C TRP A 26 -9.19 18.59 -9.88
N LEU A 27 -10.46 18.88 -10.23
CA LEU A 27 -11.27 18.00 -11.07
C LEU A 27 -10.60 17.71 -12.42
N ASN A 28 -10.05 18.74 -13.06
CA ASN A 28 -9.38 18.61 -14.36
C ASN A 28 -8.01 17.92 -14.28
N ALA A 29 -7.39 17.85 -13.10
CA ALA A 29 -6.13 17.16 -12.90
C ALA A 29 -6.29 15.63 -12.78
N GLN A 30 -7.53 15.12 -12.61
CA GLN A 30 -7.77 13.69 -12.42
C GLN A 30 -7.77 12.94 -13.76
N THR A 31 -7.00 11.87 -13.86
CA THR A 31 -7.04 10.92 -14.99
C THR A 31 -8.23 9.98 -14.89
N ASN A 32 -8.63 9.61 -13.66
CA ASN A 32 -9.84 8.85 -13.36
C ASN A 32 -10.59 9.49 -12.19
N LEU A 33 -11.64 10.24 -12.52
CA LEU A 33 -12.43 10.97 -11.53
C LEU A 33 -13.22 10.04 -10.58
N MET A 34 -13.73 8.92 -11.09
CA MET A 34 -14.55 8.00 -10.28
C MET A 34 -13.72 7.28 -9.22
N ASP A 35 -12.49 6.92 -9.55
CA ASP A 35 -11.57 6.31 -8.59
C ASP A 35 -11.13 7.29 -7.51
N SER A 36 -10.82 8.53 -7.92
CA SER A 36 -10.52 9.62 -7.00
C SER A 36 -11.67 9.88 -6.01
N PHE A 37 -12.92 9.85 -6.48
CA PHE A 37 -14.08 9.94 -5.60
C PHE A 37 -14.24 8.74 -4.68
N ARG A 38 -13.98 7.52 -5.17
CA ARG A 38 -14.03 6.31 -4.34
C ARG A 38 -13.05 6.42 -3.17
N TYR A 39 -11.81 6.80 -3.45
CA TYR A 39 -10.80 7.04 -2.42
C TYR A 39 -11.25 8.07 -1.36
N LEU A 40 -11.78 9.23 -1.79
CA LEU A 40 -12.24 10.26 -0.86
C LEU A 40 -13.42 9.78 0.00
N VAL A 41 -14.35 9.01 -0.57
CA VAL A 41 -15.49 8.43 0.14
C VAL A 41 -15.04 7.36 1.14
N GLU A 42 -14.13 6.47 0.72
CA GLU A 42 -13.56 5.44 1.60
C GLU A 42 -12.84 6.08 2.79
N ASN A 43 -12.06 7.13 2.55
CA ASN A 43 -11.37 7.85 3.62
C ASN A 43 -12.36 8.50 4.61
N GLU A 44 -13.46 9.09 4.15
CA GLU A 44 -14.53 9.59 5.05
C GLU A 44 -15.16 8.45 5.86
N ILE A 45 -15.46 7.31 5.22
CA ILE A 45 -16.05 6.15 5.88
C ILE A 45 -15.09 5.57 6.94
N LEU A 46 -13.79 5.53 6.66
CA LEU A 46 -12.79 5.06 7.62
C LEU A 46 -12.70 5.97 8.85
N GLN A 47 -12.74 7.29 8.65
CA GLN A 47 -12.56 8.26 9.73
C GLN A 47 -13.84 8.47 10.55
N HIS A 48 -15.01 8.36 9.92
CA HIS A 48 -16.26 8.81 10.52
C HIS A 48 -17.45 7.86 10.32
N GLY A 49 -17.26 6.75 9.62
CA GLY A 49 -18.33 5.81 9.27
C GLY A 49 -19.26 6.33 8.18
N VAL A 50 -20.31 5.54 7.89
CA VAL A 50 -21.33 5.92 6.89
C VAL A 50 -22.29 6.93 7.50
N ARG A 51 -22.22 8.20 7.06
CA ARG A 51 -23.08 9.29 7.56
C ARG A 51 -23.43 10.31 6.47
N ASN A 52 -24.47 11.11 6.71
CA ASN A 52 -24.83 12.21 5.83
C ASN A 52 -23.97 13.45 6.10
N LEU A 53 -22.96 13.69 5.27
CA LEU A 53 -22.02 14.82 5.38
C LEU A 53 -22.69 16.20 5.49
N GLN A 54 -23.85 16.41 4.85
CA GLN A 54 -24.55 17.70 4.89
C GLN A 54 -25.04 18.08 6.30
N MET A 55 -25.11 17.10 7.23
CA MET A 55 -25.48 17.36 8.63
C MET A 55 -24.30 17.81 9.48
N PHE A 56 -23.07 17.60 9.02
CA PHE A 56 -21.85 17.82 9.78
C PHE A 56 -20.95 18.91 9.21
N ILE A 57 -21.11 19.24 7.93
CA ILE A 57 -20.29 20.24 7.25
C ILE A 57 -21.17 21.42 6.82
N PRO A 58 -20.75 22.67 7.08
CA PRO A 58 -21.44 23.86 6.58
C PRO A 58 -21.68 23.82 5.07
N VAL A 59 -22.83 24.33 4.65
CA VAL A 59 -23.21 24.45 3.23
C VAL A 59 -22.32 25.47 2.52
N GLU A 60 -21.98 26.55 3.22
CA GLU A 60 -21.04 27.57 2.75
C GLU A 60 -19.69 27.32 3.42
N ARG A 61 -18.67 27.05 2.59
CA ARG A 61 -17.30 26.85 3.04
C ARG A 61 -16.47 28.07 2.64
N ALA A 62 -15.69 28.60 3.57
CA ALA A 62 -14.67 29.60 3.23
C ALA A 62 -13.76 28.98 2.16
N GLY A 63 -13.59 29.67 1.03
CA GLY A 63 -12.99 29.11 -0.18
C GLY A 63 -11.64 28.44 0.10
N VAL A 64 -11.32 27.39 -0.68
CA VAL A 64 -10.02 26.73 -0.60
C VAL A 64 -8.98 27.77 -0.99
N GLN A 65 -8.24 28.30 -0.02
CA GLN A 65 -7.14 29.21 -0.33
C GLN A 65 -6.00 28.37 -0.90
N SER A 66 -5.37 28.86 -1.96
CA SER A 66 -4.21 28.23 -2.58
C SER A 66 -3.04 28.24 -1.60
N SER A 67 -2.99 27.23 -0.72
CA SER A 67 -1.72 26.83 -0.12
C SER A 67 -0.90 26.15 -1.23
N PRO A 68 0.39 26.48 -1.42
CA PRO A 68 1.20 25.83 -2.44
C PRO A 68 1.29 24.34 -2.11
N ALA A 69 0.50 23.52 -2.81
CA ALA A 69 0.50 22.08 -2.65
C ALA A 69 1.87 21.52 -3.10
N PRO A 70 2.45 20.56 -2.37
CA PRO A 70 3.62 19.83 -2.85
C PRO A 70 3.23 19.08 -4.12
N SER A 71 4.01 19.27 -5.19
CA SER A 71 3.80 18.55 -6.44
C SER A 71 3.99 17.04 -6.21
N HIS A 72 3.28 16.20 -6.95
CA HIS A 72 3.50 14.74 -6.94
C HIS A 72 4.97 14.35 -7.23
N ALA A 73 5.72 15.22 -7.91
CA ALA A 73 7.16 15.06 -8.11
C ALA A 73 7.96 15.14 -6.79
N ALA A 74 7.48 15.87 -5.79
CA ALA A 74 8.13 15.97 -4.49
C ALA A 74 7.95 14.69 -3.65
N ILE A 75 6.79 14.01 -3.75
CA ILE A 75 6.52 12.76 -3.02
C ILE A 75 7.43 11.64 -3.54
N ALA A 76 7.64 11.54 -4.86
CA ALA A 76 8.53 10.54 -5.46
C ALA A 76 10.02 10.75 -5.11
N MET A 77 10.45 11.98 -4.79
CA MET A 77 11.84 12.25 -4.39
C MET A 77 12.13 11.93 -2.91
N GLU A 78 11.12 11.76 -2.07
CA GLU A 78 11.29 11.44 -0.66
C GLU A 78 11.50 9.92 -0.43
N GLU A 79 10.83 9.07 -1.23
CA GLU A 79 11.04 7.61 -1.21
C GLU A 79 12.44 7.19 -1.71
N ALA A 80 13.12 8.02 -2.49
CA ALA A 80 14.48 7.74 -2.96
C ALA A 80 15.56 7.96 -1.87
N LYS A 81 15.25 8.68 -0.79
CA LYS A 81 16.22 8.97 0.28
C LYS A 81 16.25 7.90 1.37
N THR A 82 15.15 7.20 1.60
CA THR A 82 15.05 6.13 2.60
C THR A 82 15.75 4.85 2.16
N SER A 83 15.73 4.52 0.86
CA SER A 83 16.35 3.30 0.31
C SER A 83 17.88 3.25 0.39
N THR A 84 18.56 4.41 0.51
CA THR A 84 20.02 4.46 0.62
C THR A 84 20.51 4.09 2.03
N SER A 85 19.69 4.29 3.06
CA SER A 85 20.11 4.06 4.46
C SER A 85 20.09 2.58 4.87
N GLU A 86 19.19 1.78 4.29
CA GLU A 86 19.10 0.34 4.59
C GLU A 86 20.22 -0.46 3.93
N ALA A 87 20.60 -0.10 2.70
CA ALA A 87 21.73 -0.73 2.00
C ALA A 87 23.06 -0.52 2.73
N ALA A 88 23.29 0.67 3.30
CA ALA A 88 24.50 0.94 4.09
C ALA A 88 24.56 0.13 5.40
N ARG A 89 23.41 -0.10 6.04
CA ARG A 89 23.33 -0.86 7.29
C ARG A 89 23.51 -2.36 7.08
N ALA A 90 23.01 -2.90 5.96
CA ALA A 90 23.18 -4.31 5.60
C ALA A 90 24.65 -4.67 5.34
N VAL A 91 25.40 -3.81 4.63
CA VAL A 91 26.82 -4.04 4.34
C VAL A 91 27.65 -4.01 5.64
N GLN A 92 27.34 -3.10 6.56
CA GLN A 92 28.07 -2.99 7.82
C GLN A 92 27.83 -4.20 8.76
N ALA A 93 26.64 -4.80 8.71
CA ALA A 93 26.32 -6.02 9.47
C ALA A 93 27.07 -7.25 8.93
N VAL A 94 27.21 -7.38 7.60
CA VAL A 94 27.93 -8.51 6.98
C VAL A 94 29.44 -8.43 7.25
N VAL A 95 30.00 -7.22 7.25
CA VAL A 95 31.44 -7.02 7.55
C VAL A 95 31.74 -7.29 9.03
N ALA A 96 30.84 -6.93 9.94
CA ALA A 96 30.99 -7.25 11.36
C ALA A 96 30.92 -8.77 11.63
N ALA A 97 29.99 -9.47 10.97
CA ALA A 97 29.85 -10.92 11.12
C ALA A 97 31.06 -11.71 10.58
N GLN A 98 31.70 -11.25 9.49
CA GLN A 98 32.89 -11.90 8.95
C GLN A 98 34.15 -11.68 9.81
N ALA A 99 34.23 -10.57 10.57
CA ALA A 99 35.35 -10.30 11.45
C ALA A 99 35.35 -11.22 12.70
N GLU A 100 34.19 -11.65 13.19
CA GLU A 100 34.10 -12.55 14.35
C GLU A 100 34.43 -14.02 14.00
N MET A 101 34.26 -14.43 12.73
CA MET A 101 34.57 -15.80 12.30
C MET A 101 36.07 -16.06 12.10
N ALA A 102 36.89 -15.00 11.97
CA ALA A 102 38.34 -15.11 11.77
C ALA A 102 39.16 -15.32 13.05
N VAL A 103 38.54 -15.19 14.24
CA VAL A 103 39.24 -15.34 15.54
C VAL A 103 39.17 -16.78 16.09
N ALA A 104 38.31 -17.65 15.52
CA ALA A 104 38.06 -19.00 16.04
C ALA A 104 38.78 -20.13 15.27
N ALA A 105 39.84 -19.83 14.50
CA ALA A 105 40.56 -20.81 13.68
C ALA A 105 41.94 -21.21 14.23
N ASP A 106 42.09 -21.28 15.56
CA ASP A 106 43.27 -21.91 16.18
C ASP A 106 42.89 -22.60 17.49
N ALA A 107 42.30 -23.80 17.40
CA ALA A 107 42.52 -24.91 18.33
C ALA A 107 41.66 -26.15 17.95
N GLY A 108 42.32 -27.27 17.65
CA GLY A 108 41.86 -28.57 18.13
C GLY A 108 41.08 -29.47 17.18
N VAL A 109 41.82 -30.19 16.35
CA VAL A 109 41.47 -31.54 15.84
C VAL A 109 41.32 -32.51 17.04
N VAL A 110 40.28 -33.34 17.15
CA VAL A 110 40.24 -34.85 16.99
C VAL A 110 38.85 -35.45 17.36
N HIS A 111 38.34 -36.33 16.47
CA HIS A 111 37.55 -37.57 16.67
C HIS A 111 36.09 -37.60 17.19
N GLY A 112 35.24 -38.35 16.47
CA GLY A 112 34.16 -39.17 17.06
C GLY A 112 32.91 -39.36 16.18
N GLU A 113 32.77 -40.56 15.62
CA GLU A 113 31.60 -41.29 15.05
C GLU A 113 30.21 -40.63 15.11
N GLU A 114 29.51 -40.52 13.97
CA GLU A 114 28.56 -41.51 13.40
C GLU A 114 27.29 -41.71 14.25
N LEU A 115 26.18 -41.13 13.79
CA LEU A 115 24.85 -41.72 13.92
C LEU A 115 23.88 -41.05 12.94
N ALA A 116 23.43 -41.87 12.00
CA ALA A 116 22.38 -41.56 11.04
C ALA A 116 21.03 -41.30 11.73
N ALA A 117 20.32 -40.26 11.31
CA ALA A 117 18.88 -40.17 11.47
C ALA A 117 18.31 -39.30 10.33
N ALA A 118 17.62 -39.97 9.42
CA ALA A 118 16.80 -39.38 8.38
C ALA A 118 15.59 -38.63 8.99
N HIS A 119 15.28 -37.44 8.48
CA HIS A 119 13.96 -36.81 8.57
C HIS A 119 13.89 -35.69 7.51
N GLU A 120 13.60 -36.05 6.26
CA GLU A 120 12.28 -35.95 5.61
C GLU A 120 11.99 -34.51 5.13
N ALA A 121 12.10 -34.35 3.80
CA ALA A 121 11.74 -33.13 3.08
C ALA A 121 10.21 -32.92 3.16
N PRO A 122 9.71 -31.66 3.20
CA PRO A 122 8.28 -31.43 3.12
C PRO A 122 7.75 -31.91 1.76
N MET A 123 6.82 -32.86 1.81
CA MET A 123 6.02 -33.30 0.66
C MET A 123 5.41 -32.08 -0.02
N ILE A 124 5.66 -31.98 -1.33
CA ILE A 124 4.85 -31.19 -2.24
C ILE A 124 3.55 -31.97 -2.33
N ASP A 125 2.44 -31.40 -1.85
CA ASP A 125 1.10 -31.95 -2.09
C ASP A 125 0.96 -32.16 -3.60
N GLU A 126 0.85 -33.42 -3.99
CA GLU A 126 0.49 -33.83 -5.34
C GLU A 126 -0.88 -33.21 -5.64
N VAL A 127 -0.90 -32.25 -6.56
CA VAL A 127 -2.15 -31.74 -7.14
C VAL A 127 -2.78 -32.93 -7.85
N ASP A 128 -3.88 -33.43 -7.31
CA ASP A 128 -4.64 -34.54 -7.89
C ASP A 128 -5.28 -34.05 -9.20
N ASP A 129 -5.00 -34.74 -10.31
CA ASP A 129 -5.50 -34.39 -11.64
C ASP A 129 -7.04 -34.54 -11.75
N GLU A 130 -7.72 -35.02 -10.70
CA GLU A 130 -9.18 -35.17 -10.62
C GLU A 130 -9.96 -33.87 -10.35
N ASP A 131 -9.31 -32.77 -9.94
CA ASP A 131 -10.01 -31.48 -9.68
C ASP A 131 -10.28 -30.63 -10.95
N ILE A 132 -9.76 -31.04 -12.11
CA ILE A 132 -9.90 -30.30 -13.39
C ILE A 132 -11.26 -30.55 -14.09
N GLU A 133 -12.02 -31.58 -13.73
CA GLU A 133 -13.26 -31.93 -14.45
C GLU A 133 -14.52 -31.21 -13.94
N ALA A 134 -14.45 -30.46 -12.83
CA ALA A 134 -15.62 -29.77 -12.29
C ALA A 134 -16.05 -28.50 -13.07
N TRP A 135 -15.35 -28.17 -14.17
CA TRP A 135 -15.59 -26.96 -14.98
C TRP A 135 -15.66 -27.24 -16.50
N SER A 136 -16.13 -28.43 -16.92
CA SER A 136 -16.52 -28.70 -18.31
C SER A 136 -18.04 -28.74 -18.51
#